data_AF-A0A0D0DV29-F1
#
_entry.id   AF-A0A0D0DV29-F1
#
_cell.length_a   1.000
_cell.length_b   1.000
_cell.length_c   1.000
_cell.angle_alpha   90.00
_cell.angle_beta   90.00
_cell.angle_gamma   90.00
#
_symmetry.space_group_name_H-M   'P 1'
#
loop_
_entity.id
_entity.type
_entity.pdbx_description
1 polymer ?
#
loop_
_entity_poly.entity_id
_entity_poly.type
_entity_poly.pdbx_seq_one_letter_code
_entity_poly.pdbx_strand_id
1 'polypeptide(L)' 'MSMEEQLAIFLYMCVTGLSSCHVAKRFQCSPDAITKYFKVILFFFASDLFY' A
#
# COMPACT_ATOMS: atom_id res chain seq x y z
N MET A 1 1.34 -7.68 -9.37
CA MET A 1 0.47 -6.67 -8.75
C MET A 1 0.63 -5.37 -9.52
N SER A 2 -0.46 -4.89 -10.12
CA SER A 2 -0.54 -3.66 -10.91
C SER A 2 -0.39 -2.40 -10.03
N MET A 3 -0.18 -1.23 -10.64
CA MET A 3 -0.14 0.04 -9.90
C MET A 3 -1.49 0.37 -9.25
N GLU A 4 -2.60 0.02 -9.91
CA GLU A 4 -3.96 0.20 -9.38
C GLU A 4 -4.19 -0.65 -8.13
N GLU A 5 -3.73 -1.91 -8.13
CA GLU A 5 -3.82 -2.78 -6.95
C GLU A 5 -2.96 -2.26 -5.79
N GLN A 6 -1.75 -1.76 -6.09
CA GLN A 6 -0.91 -1.14 -5.06
C GLN A 6 -1.59 0.10 -4.46
N LEU A 7 -2.19 0.95 -5.31
CA LEU A 7 -2.93 2.13 -4.88
C LEU A 7 -4.16 1.75 -4.04
N ALA A 8 -4.89 0.71 -4.46
CA ALA A 8 -6.03 0.18 -3.70
C ALA A 8 -5.59 -0.32 -2.31
N ILE A 9 -4.45 -1.00 -2.21
CA ILE A 9 -3.87 -1.45 -0.93
C ILE A 9 -3.49 -0.27 -0.04
N PHE A 10 -2.85 0.75 -0.62
CA PHE A 10 -2.48 1.97 0.11
C PHE A 10 -3.71 2.68 0.68
N LEU A 11 -4.71 2.96 -0.17
CA LEU A 11 -5.96 3.60 0.25
C LEU A 11 -6.71 2.75 1.27
N TYR A 12 -6.77 1.42 1.07
CA TYR A 12 -7.41 0.51 2.01
C TYR A 12 -6.73 0.54 3.38
N MET A 13 -5.39 0.56 3.45
CA MET A 13 -4.66 0.73 4.72
C MET A 13 -4.96 2.08 5.38
N CYS A 14 -4.94 3.18 4.61
CA CYS A 14 -5.21 4.52 5.14
C CYS A 14 -6.62 4.65 5.70
N VAL A 15 -7.62 4.07 5.03
CA VAL A 15 -9.04 4.16 5.44
C VAL A 15 -9.36 3.22 6.60
N THR A 16 -8.78 2.02 6.62
CA THR A 16 -9.13 1.00 7.62
C THR A 16 -8.22 0.99 8.85
N GLY A 17 -7.03 1.60 8.77
CA GLY A 17 -6.03 1.58 9.85
C GLY A 17 -5.50 0.18 10.18
N LEU A 18 -5.75 -0.82 9.32
CA LEU A 18 -5.33 -2.19 9.56
C LEU A 18 -3.83 -2.36 9.34
N SER A 19 -3.20 -3.23 10.16
CA SER A 19 -1.79 -3.58 9.99
C SER A 19 -1.54 -4.36 8.69
N SER A 20 -0.31 -4.29 8.20
CA SER A 20 0.12 -4.97 6.97
C SER A 20 -0.15 -6.49 6.99
N CYS A 21 -0.12 -7.15 8.15
CA CYS A 21 -0.46 -8.56 8.28
C CYS A 21 -1.94 -8.87 7.95
N HIS A 22 -2.86 -8.01 8.40
CA HIS A 22 -4.30 -8.19 8.12
C HIS A 22 -4.61 -7.92 6.65
N VAL A 23 -3.97 -6.88 6.10
CA VAL A 23 -4.10 -6.50 4.70
C VAL A 23 -3.50 -7.59 3.80
N ALA A 24 -2.32 -8.10 4.15
CA ALA A 24 -1.67 -9.23 3.48
C ALA A 24 -2.58 -10.46 3.36
N LYS A 25 -3.27 -10.81 4.47
CA LYS A 25 -4.24 -11.91 4.48
C LYS A 25 -5.41 -11.66 3.52
N ARG A 26 -5.93 -10.42 3.46
CA ARG A 26 -7.06 -10.05 2.59
C ARG A 26 -6.67 -10.08 1.11
N PHE A 27 -5.49 -9.55 0.79
CA PHE A 27 -4.98 -9.45 -0.59
C PHE A 27 -4.16 -10.69 -1.01
N GLN A 28 -4.11 -11.74 -0.18
CA GLN A 28 -3.37 -12.98 -0.43
C GLN A 28 -1.91 -12.74 -0.85
N CYS A 29 -1.27 -11.74 -0.23
CA CYS A 29 0.12 -11.35 -0.49
C CYS A 29 0.95 -11.50 0.78
N SER A 30 2.28 -11.39 0.66
CA SER A 30 3.14 -11.37 1.85
C SER A 30 3.08 -10.01 2.57
N PRO A 31 3.22 -9.97 3.91
CA PRO A 31 3.29 -8.71 4.66
C PRO A 31 4.44 -7.80 4.20
N ASP A 32 5.57 -8.38 3.78
CA ASP A 32 6.70 -7.66 3.20
C ASP A 32 6.33 -6.97 1.89
N ALA A 33 5.58 -7.64 1.02
CA ALA A 33 5.11 -7.06 -0.23
C ALA A 33 4.16 -5.87 0.04
N ILE A 34 3.20 -6.03 0.97
CA ILE A 34 2.30 -4.95 1.39
C ILE A 34 3.08 -3.74 1.90
N THR A 35 4.08 -3.98 2.76
CA THR A 35 4.92 -2.90 3.31
C THR A 35 5.74 -2.21 2.22
N LYS A 36 6.26 -2.96 1.25
CA LYS A 36 6.98 -2.41 0.10
C LYS A 36 6.08 -1.51 -0.76
N TYR A 37 4.88 -1.97 -1.11
CA TYR A 37 3.94 -1.21 -1.92
C TYR A 37 3.47 0.08 -1.24
N PHE A 38 3.17 -0.02 0.06
CA PHE A 38 2.83 1.15 0.87
C PHE A 38 3.92 2.21 0.83
N LYS A 39 5.19 1.81 1.03
CA LYS A 39 6.34 2.72 1.00
C LYS A 39 6.54 3.38 -0.36
N VAL A 40 6.41 2.62 -1.46
CA VAL A 40 6.58 3.13 -2.82
C VAL A 40 5.54 4.20 -3.11
N ILE A 41 4.28 3.94 -2.79
CA ILE A 41 3.18 4.88 -3.03
C ILE A 41 3.27 6.10 -2.11
N LEU A 42 3.59 5.88 -0.83
CA LEU A 42 3.81 6.97 0.12
C LEU A 42 4.92 7.90 -0.36
N PHE A 43 6.05 7.35 -0.81
CA PHE A 43 7.16 8.13 -1.33
C PHE A 43 6.77 8.91 -2.59
N PHE A 44 6.03 8.28 -3.50
CA PHE A 44 5.52 8.96 -4.70
C PHE A 44 4.64 10.17 -4.35
N PHE A 45 3.66 9.99 -3.47
CA PHE A 45 2.77 11.08 -3.03
C PHE A 45 3.45 12.14 -2.16
N ALA A 46 4.53 11.78 -1.46
CA ALA A 46 5.32 12.72 -0.67
C ALA A 46 6.41 13.43 -1.48
N SER A 47 6.61 13.05 -2.74
CA SER A 47 7.64 13.65 -3.59
C SER A 47 7.21 15.02 -4.12
N ASP A 48 8.19 15.91 -4.31
CA ASP A 48 7.98 17.23 -4.92
C ASP A 48 7.46 17.15 -6.36
N LEU A 49 7.58 15.99 -7.02
CA LEU A 49 7.03 15.76 -8.37
C LEU A 49 5.51 15.58 -8.38
N PHE A 50 4.89 15.34 -7.22
CA PHE A 50 3.45 15.14 -7.12
C PHE A 50 2.67 16.44 -6.92
N TYR A 51 3.29 17.49 -6.38
CA TYR A 51 2.68 18.80 -6.09
C TYR A 51 3.20 19.88 -7.04
#